data_AF-A0A7H4PYG6-F1
#
_entry.id   AF-A0A7H4PYG6-F1
#
_cell.length_a   1.000
_cell.length_b   1.000
_cell.length_c   1.000
_cell.angle_alpha   90.00
_cell.angle_beta   90.00
_cell.angle_gamma   90.00
#
_symmetry.space_group_name_H-M   'P 1'
#
loop_
_entity.id
_entity.type
_entity.pdbx_description
1 polymer ?
#
loop_
_entity_poly.entity_id
_entity_poly.type
_entity_poly.pdbx_seq_one_letter_code
_entity_poly.pdbx_strand_id
1 'polypeptide(L)' 'MLPGFKGFQMPAHSGVCPTGTFSMFGNTYTMDQHCTLFEQNRAAISAAFALVFLLASVFIVLTA' A
#
# COMPACT_ATOMS: atom_id res chain seq x y z
N MET A 1 -29.35 -2.04 -7.37
CA MET A 1 -28.50 -1.82 -6.19
C MET A 1 -28.57 -3.05 -5.30
N LEU A 2 -27.45 -3.74 -5.05
CA LEU A 2 -27.46 -4.97 -4.25
C LEU A 2 -27.65 -4.64 -2.75
N PRO A 3 -28.60 -5.29 -2.04
CA PRO A 3 -28.79 -5.12 -0.61
C PRO A 3 -27.66 -5.84 0.13
N GLY A 4 -26.73 -5.08 0.73
CA GLY A 4 -25.58 -5.63 1.45
C GLY A 4 -24.44 -4.63 1.69
N PHE A 5 -24.37 -3.57 0.87
CA PHE A 5 -23.33 -2.54 1.00
C PHE A 5 -23.64 -1.43 2.01
N LYS A 6 -24.84 -1.40 2.61
CA LYS A 6 -25.27 -0.35 3.56
C LYS A 6 -24.47 -0.32 4.87
N GLY A 7 -23.65 -1.34 5.15
CA GLY A 7 -22.82 -1.42 6.35
C GLY A 7 -21.44 -2.04 6.09
N PHE A 8 -21.01 -2.14 4.83
CA PHE A 8 -19.69 -2.68 4.53
C PHE A 8 -18.63 -1.64 4.89
N GLN A 9 -18.05 -1.78 6.08
CA GLN A 9 -16.87 -1.05 6.50
C GLN A 9 -15.67 -1.95 6.26
N MET A 10 -14.84 -1.58 5.28
CA MET A 10 -13.56 -2.25 5.07
C MET A 10 -12.67 -1.93 6.28
N PRO A 11 -12.23 -2.91 7.08
CA PRO A 11 -11.36 -2.66 8.21
C PRO A 11 -10.11 -1.93 7.72
N ALA A 12 -9.63 -0.93 8.45
CA ALA A 12 -8.38 -0.26 8.10
C ALA A 12 -7.21 -1.23 8.33
N HIS A 13 -6.86 -2.04 7.33
CA HIS A 13 -5.66 -2.85 7.35
C HIS A 13 -4.48 -1.96 6.97
N SER A 14 -3.69 -1.56 7.97
CA SER A 14 -2.33 -1.11 7.73
C SER A 14 -1.51 -2.35 7.36
N GLY A 15 -1.07 -2.45 6.10
CA GLY A 15 -0.07 -3.45 5.73
C GLY A 15 1.19 -3.20 6.55
N VAL A 16 1.47 -4.09 7.50
CA VAL A 16 2.71 -4.05 8.27
C VAL A 16 3.75 -4.79 7.45
N CYS A 17 4.88 -4.14 7.18
CA CYS A 17 5.96 -4.72 6.40
C CYS A 17 6.60 -5.85 7.22
N PRO A 18 6.45 -7.13 6.84
CA PRO A 18 6.87 -8.24 7.66
C PRO A 18 8.39 -8.36 7.60
N THR A 19 9.06 -7.94 8.66
CA THR A 19 10.51 -8.04 8.81
C THR A 19 10.88 -9.49 9.09
N GLY A 20 11.20 -10.24 8.03
CA GLY A 20 11.68 -11.61 8.15
C GLY A 20 13.05 -11.64 8.81
N THR A 21 13.14 -12.23 10.00
CA THR A 21 14.41 -12.44 10.70
C THR A 21 14.89 -13.86 10.45
N PHE A 22 16.10 -14.03 9.91
CA PHE A 22 16.72 -15.36 9.77
C PHE A 22 17.97 -15.47 10.63
N SER A 23 18.13 -16.60 11.32
CA SER A 23 19.31 -16.89 12.14
C SER A 23 20.28 -17.79 11.37
N MET A 24 21.52 -17.35 11.20
CA MET A 24 22.59 -18.14 10.57
C MET A 24 23.89 -17.95 11.35
N PHE A 25 24.63 -19.04 11.61
CA PHE A 25 25.92 -18.98 12.32
C PHE A 25 25.87 -18.22 13.67
N GLY A 26 24.82 -18.43 14.48
CA GLY A 26 24.67 -17.78 15.78
C GLY A 26 24.35 -16.27 15.73
N ASN A 27 24.12 -15.71 14.53
CA ASN A 27 23.78 -14.31 14.34
C ASN A 27 22.38 -14.19 13.73
N THR A 28 21.59 -13.22 14.20
CA THR A 28 20.25 -12.90 13.68
C THR A 28 20.36 -11.78 12.65
N TYR A 29 19.96 -12.04 11.41
CA TYR A 29 19.91 -11.05 10.34
C TYR A 29 18.45 -10.66 10.08
N THR A 30 18.18 -9.35 10.16
CA THR A 30 16.85 -8.77 9.90
C THR A 30 16.82 -8.21 8.48
N MET A 31 15.88 -8.69 7.65
CA MET A 31 15.73 -8.23 6.26
C MET A 31 14.83 -6.99 6.18
N ASP A 32 15.34 -5.86 6.66
CA ASP A 32 14.56 -4.62 6.79
C ASP A 32 14.77 -3.63 5.63
N GLN A 33 15.77 -3.85 4.78
CA GLN A 33 16.20 -2.92 3.73
C GLN A 33 15.06 -2.48 2.79
N HIS A 34 14.19 -3.42 2.40
CA HIS A 34 13.04 -3.12 1.54
C HIS A 34 11.90 -2.44 2.31
N CYS A 35 11.76 -2.75 3.61
CA CYS A 35 10.75 -2.12 4.45
C CYS A 35 11.11 -0.68 4.80
N THR A 36 12.39 -0.35 5.06
CA THR A 36 12.78 1.03 5.37
C THR A 36 12.53 1.98 4.21
N LEU A 37 12.85 1.57 2.98
CA LEU A 37 12.58 2.39 1.79
C LEU A 37 11.09 2.59 1.54
N PHE A 38 10.29 1.53 1.75
CA PHE A 38 8.86 1.61 1.52
C PHE A 38 8.16 2.45 2.59
N GLU A 39 8.57 2.32 3.87
CA GLU A 39 7.99 3.09 4.96
C GLU A 39 8.36 4.58 4.88
N GLN A 40 9.60 4.90 4.53
CA GLN A 40 10.02 6.31 4.33
C GLN A 40 9.24 7.00 3.21
N ASN A 41 8.91 6.27 2.13
CA ASN A 41 8.26 6.84 0.96
C ASN A 41 6.77 6.51 0.87
N ARG A 42 6.18 5.90 1.91
CA ARG A 42 4.79 5.43 1.93
C ARG A 42 3.80 6.52 1.52
N ALA A 43 3.98 7.71 2.08
CA ALA A 43 3.15 8.87 1.75
C ALA A 43 3.31 9.30 0.28
N ALA A 44 4.56 9.43 -0.19
CA ALA A 44 4.86 9.83 -1.57
C ALA A 44 4.31 8.84 -2.59
N ILE A 45 4.47 7.53 -2.35
CA ILE A 45 3.96 6.46 -3.20
C ILE A 45 2.43 6.53 -3.24
N SER A 46 1.76 6.62 -2.08
CA SER A 46 0.30 6.70 -2.02
C SER A 46 -0.25 7.92 -2.76
N ALA A 47 0.41 9.08 -2.63
CA ALA A 47 0.03 10.31 -3.31
C ALA A 47 0.23 10.21 -4.83
N ALA A 48 1.34 9.63 -5.28
CA ALA A 48 1.61 9.45 -6.71
C ALA A 48 0.57 8.55 -7.37
N PHE A 49 0.23 7.40 -6.77
CA PHE A 49 -0.81 6.52 -7.29
C PHE A 49 -2.18 7.19 -7.29
N ALA A 50 -2.54 7.91 -6.22
CA ALA A 50 -3.80 8.66 -6.18
C ALA A 50 -3.88 9.70 -7.30
N LEU A 51 -2.79 10.45 -7.54
CA LEU A 51 -2.71 11.45 -8.60
C LEU A 51 -2.88 10.79 -9.98
N VAL A 52 -2.17 9.68 -10.25
CA VAL A 52 -2.28 8.96 -11.52
C VAL A 52 -3.70 8.48 -11.78
N PHE A 53 -4.37 7.88 -10.79
CA PHE A 53 -5.76 7.43 -10.92
C PHE A 53 -6.73 8.61 -11.11
N LEU A 54 -6.51 9.72 -10.42
CA LEU A 54 -7.30 10.94 -10.61
C LEU A 54 -7.17 11.46 -12.04
N LEU A 55 -5.94 11.63 -12.54
CA LEU A 55 -5.71 12.07 -13.91
C LEU A 55 -6.32 11.09 -14.92
N ALA A 56 -6.09 9.78 -14.75
CA ALA A 56 -6.65 8.76 -15.62
C ALA A 56 -8.19 8.84 -15.67
N SER A 57 -8.85 9.03 -14.53
CA SER A 57 -10.30 9.17 -14.48
C SER A 57 -10.80 10.40 -15.26
N VAL A 58 -10.11 11.54 -15.12
CA VAL A 58 -10.46 12.77 -15.83
C VAL A 58 -10.26 12.61 -17.33
N PHE A 59 -9.14 12.03 -17.76
CA PHE A 59 -8.87 11.78 -19.18
C PHE A 59 -9.93 10.86 -19.78
N ILE A 60 -10.26 9.73 -19.14
CA ILE A 60 -11.28 8.79 -19.63
C ILE A 60 -12.64 9.49 -19.81
N VAL A 61 -13.06 10.29 -18.83
CA VAL A 61 -14.34 11.01 -18.89
C VAL A 61 -14.32 12.10 -19.97
N LEU A 62 -13.22 12.85 -20.12
CA LEU A 62 -13.11 13.90 -21.14
C LEU A 62 -13.00 13.35 -22.57
N THR A 63 -12.51 12.12 -22.74
CA THR A 63 -12.43 11.46 -24.05
C THR A 63 -13.76 10.86 -24.52
N ALA A 64 -14.80 10.86 -23.67
CA ALA A 64 -16.16 10.45 -24.04
C ALA A 64 -16.93 11.61 -24.66
#